data_AF-A0A1B8FGH8-F1
#
_entry.id   AF-A0A1B8FGH8-F1
#
_cell.length_a   1.000
_cell.length_b   1.000
_cell.length_c   1.000
_cell.angle_alpha   90.00
_cell.angle_beta   90.00
_cell.angle_gamma   90.00
#
_symmetry.space_group_name_H-M   'P 1'
#
loop_
_entity.id
_entity.type
_entity.pdbx_description
1 polymer ?
#
loop_
_entity_poly.entity_id
_entity_poly.type
_entity_poly.pdbx_seq_one_letter_code
_entity_poly.pdbx_strand_id
1 'polypeptide(L)'
;MPRPSENRLVLPVSFALLENIKIYFEENLPNDALDLLQHLVISGKRTTAPPGSRANSVLPPPSYLDLISTLAIHPRHTTYAKSRDDHQAGINALGYLQLLPALVSVKDSGMAQAFRFEEGRSTGTQHWERGTKRKAMVALGGSEAVAFDDSVINHPIARDSVWTQAKDFWHIVGWAINCAVWHRSRWEFWQLWLEFMVLVMKRDLEERIALRDSGEEGEGVRLEESILGRFLLLNEHGEGRQVWKRAAKAIFADGEERAMNEFPPVWREETKIPKEDDMEMYKAPSVYLDVEDPSKDWLSRTGPGVRDLRIRLITL
;
A
#
# COMPACT_ATOMS: atom_id res chain seq x y z
N MET A 1 17.06 -15.44 6.72
CA MET A 1 16.85 -14.10 7.32
C MET A 1 18.13 -13.30 7.15
N PRO A 2 18.13 -12.25 6.31
CA PRO A 2 19.30 -11.39 6.17
C PRO A 2 19.52 -10.61 7.47
N ARG A 3 20.80 -10.51 7.89
CA ARG A 3 21.20 -9.80 9.11
C ARG A 3 21.10 -8.28 8.90
N PRO A 4 20.95 -7.45 9.95
CA PRO A 4 20.90 -5.98 9.84
C PRO A 4 22.07 -5.34 9.06
N SER A 5 23.21 -6.04 8.95
CA SER A 5 24.39 -5.65 8.18
C SER A 5 24.24 -5.72 6.65
N GLU A 6 23.14 -6.28 6.12
CA GLU A 6 22.91 -6.47 4.66
C GLU A 6 21.94 -5.47 4.03
N ASN A 7 21.27 -4.64 4.83
CA ASN A 7 20.33 -3.63 4.29
C ASN A 7 21.06 -2.67 3.34
N ARG A 8 20.38 -2.11 2.35
CA ARG A 8 20.96 -1.12 1.43
C ARG A 8 20.86 0.28 2.02
N LEU A 9 21.79 1.16 1.63
CA LEU A 9 21.70 2.57 1.96
C LEU A 9 20.55 3.22 1.18
N VAL A 10 19.66 3.92 1.88
CA VAL A 10 18.56 4.65 1.24
C VAL A 10 19.03 6.02 0.77
N LEU A 11 18.75 6.35 -0.48
CA LEU A 11 18.95 7.68 -1.04
C LEU A 11 17.62 8.23 -1.57
N PRO A 12 17.37 9.55 -1.46
CA PRO A 12 16.17 10.14 -2.03
C PRO A 12 16.23 10.17 -3.56
N VAL A 13 15.07 10.04 -4.20
CA VAL A 13 14.90 10.33 -5.63
C VAL A 13 15.31 11.80 -5.90
N SER A 14 16.02 12.05 -7.01
CA SER A 14 16.33 13.43 -7.41
C SER A 14 15.07 14.16 -7.86
N PHE A 15 14.97 15.46 -7.56
CA PHE A 15 13.81 16.29 -7.88
C PHE A 15 13.27 16.09 -9.31
N ALA A 16 14.10 16.26 -10.34
CA ALA A 16 13.67 16.10 -11.74
C ALA A 16 13.12 14.69 -12.07
N LEU A 17 13.61 13.65 -11.39
CA LEU A 17 13.12 12.29 -11.57
C LEU A 17 11.81 12.06 -10.80
N LEU A 18 11.66 12.71 -9.65
CA LEU A 18 10.44 12.68 -8.86
C LEU A 18 9.30 13.36 -9.60
N GLU A 19 9.55 14.49 -10.25
CA GLU A 19 8.57 15.16 -11.12
C GLU A 19 8.09 14.25 -12.25
N ASN A 20 9.00 13.52 -12.92
CA ASN A 20 8.61 12.56 -13.96
C ASN A 20 7.75 11.42 -13.41
N ILE A 21 8.11 10.86 -12.25
CA ILE A 21 7.31 9.81 -11.60
C ILE A 21 5.93 10.36 -11.21
N LYS A 22 5.87 11.59 -10.71
CA LYS A 22 4.63 12.28 -10.38
C LYS A 22 3.73 12.43 -11.62
N ILE A 23 4.30 12.90 -12.74
CA ILE A 23 3.59 13.03 -14.01
C ILE A 23 3.03 11.67 -14.46
N TYR A 24 3.82 10.59 -14.40
CA TYR A 24 3.32 9.26 -14.76
C TYR A 24 2.14 8.82 -13.89
N PHE A 25 2.17 9.07 -12.58
CA PHE A 25 1.02 8.79 -11.74
C PHE A 25 -0.19 9.68 -12.06
N GLU A 26 0.02 10.98 -12.33
CA GLU A 26 -1.06 11.93 -12.61
C GLU A 26 -1.72 11.70 -13.98
N GLU A 27 -0.95 11.30 -15.00
CA GLU A 27 -1.43 10.93 -16.34
C GLU A 27 -2.00 9.50 -16.42
N ASN A 28 -2.23 8.85 -15.27
CA ASN A 28 -2.78 7.50 -15.18
C ASN A 28 -1.93 6.44 -15.91
N LEU A 29 -0.61 6.56 -15.80
CA LEU A 29 0.40 5.60 -16.27
C LEU A 29 1.13 4.95 -15.07
N PRO A 30 0.42 4.23 -14.17
CA PRO A 30 1.02 3.69 -12.97
C PRO A 30 2.07 2.60 -13.24
N ASN A 31 1.94 1.84 -14.33
CA ASN A 31 2.91 0.80 -14.68
C ASN A 31 4.30 1.39 -14.96
N ASP A 32 4.38 2.45 -15.78
CA ASP A 32 5.66 3.11 -16.11
C ASP A 32 6.31 3.71 -14.86
N ALA A 33 5.49 4.32 -13.98
CA ALA A 33 5.95 4.85 -12.71
C ALA A 33 6.52 3.76 -11.79
N LEU A 34 5.80 2.63 -11.66
CA LEU A 34 6.17 1.51 -10.82
C LEU A 34 7.41 0.78 -11.35
N ASP A 35 7.53 0.58 -12.66
CA ASP A 35 8.69 -0.03 -13.29
C ASP A 35 9.95 0.82 -13.05
N LEU A 36 9.85 2.14 -13.25
CA LEU A 36 10.94 3.07 -12.94
C LEU A 36 11.33 3.02 -11.46
N LEU A 37 10.35 3.05 -10.56
CA LEU A 37 10.58 2.95 -9.11
C LEU A 37 11.24 1.62 -8.73
N GLN A 38 10.82 0.51 -9.33
CA GLN A 38 11.41 -0.81 -9.12
C GLN A 38 12.87 -0.84 -9.58
N HIS A 39 13.18 -0.28 -10.76
CA HIS A 39 14.56 -0.14 -11.23
C HIS A 39 15.41 0.72 -10.30
N LEU A 40 14.86 1.81 -9.75
CA LEU A 40 15.54 2.68 -8.80
C LEU A 40 15.84 2.00 -7.46
N VAL A 41 14.94 1.14 -6.98
CA VAL A 41 15.13 0.35 -5.76
C VAL A 41 16.20 -0.72 -5.94
N ILE A 42 16.19 -1.43 -7.09
CA ILE A 42 17.08 -2.56 -7.34
C ILE A 42 18.48 -2.11 -7.79
N SER A 43 18.58 -1.12 -8.67
CA SER A 43 19.85 -0.67 -9.26
C SER A 43 20.53 0.44 -8.45
N GLY A 44 19.73 1.26 -7.76
CA GLY A 44 20.23 2.41 -7.01
C GLY A 44 20.88 3.49 -7.92
N LYS A 45 21.63 4.42 -7.30
CA LYS A 45 22.46 5.42 -8.01
C LYS A 45 23.88 4.87 -8.08
N ARG A 46 24.19 3.99 -9.03
CA ARG A 46 25.52 3.36 -9.10
C ARG A 46 26.16 3.57 -10.48
N THR A 47 26.89 4.68 -10.62
CA THR A 47 27.84 4.86 -11.73
C THR A 47 29.28 5.11 -11.26
N THR A 48 29.52 5.51 -10.00
CA THR A 48 30.87 5.96 -9.56
C THR A 48 31.29 5.58 -8.12
N ALA A 49 30.58 4.67 -7.45
CA ALA A 49 30.92 4.30 -6.07
C ALA A 49 32.23 3.48 -5.98
N PRO A 50 33.13 3.75 -5.01
CA PRO A 50 34.36 2.98 -4.82
C PRO A 50 34.10 1.46 -4.64
N PRO A 51 35.02 0.60 -5.09
CA PRO A 51 34.95 -0.84 -4.82
C PRO A 51 34.81 -1.11 -3.31
N GLY A 52 33.85 -1.96 -2.93
CA GLY A 52 33.54 -2.25 -1.52
C GLY A 52 32.48 -1.34 -0.88
N SER A 53 31.96 -0.34 -1.59
CA SER A 53 30.86 0.50 -1.09
C SER A 53 29.55 -0.27 -0.98
N ARG A 54 28.83 -0.09 0.13
CA ARG A 54 27.50 -0.68 0.39
C ARG A 54 26.54 -0.34 -0.75
N ALA A 55 25.75 -1.31 -1.21
CA ALA A 55 24.74 -1.08 -2.23
C ALA A 55 23.70 -0.06 -1.74
N ASN A 56 23.21 0.79 -2.64
CA ASN A 56 22.18 1.77 -2.36
C ASN A 56 20.86 1.42 -3.06
N SER A 57 19.77 1.94 -2.51
CA SER A 57 18.43 1.89 -3.08
C SER A 57 17.87 3.30 -3.05
N VAL A 58 17.18 3.67 -4.13
CA VAL A 58 16.60 5.01 -4.26
C VAL A 58 15.11 4.93 -4.00
N LEU A 59 14.61 5.68 -3.01
CA LEU A 59 13.21 5.64 -2.58
C LEU A 59 12.50 6.97 -2.78
N PRO A 60 11.22 6.93 -3.21
CA PRO A 60 10.39 8.13 -3.27
C PRO A 60 9.95 8.55 -1.85
N PRO A 61 9.37 9.76 -1.71
CA PRO A 61 8.78 10.20 -0.45
C PRO A 61 7.68 9.24 0.06
N PRO A 62 7.40 9.20 1.38
CA PRO A 62 6.41 8.30 1.97
C PRO A 62 4.99 8.38 1.38
N SER A 63 4.58 9.54 0.86
CA SER A 63 3.28 9.71 0.19
C SER A 63 3.09 8.83 -1.04
N TYR A 64 4.19 8.50 -1.74
CA TYR A 64 4.17 7.57 -2.86
C TYR A 64 3.95 6.14 -2.38
N LEU A 65 4.53 5.76 -1.23
CA LEU A 65 4.33 4.44 -0.64
C LEU A 65 2.88 4.22 -0.19
N ASP A 66 2.21 5.27 0.30
CA ASP A 66 0.77 5.25 0.57
C ASP A 66 -0.03 4.98 -0.72
N LEU A 67 0.22 5.75 -1.79
CA LEU A 67 -0.44 5.53 -3.08
C LEU A 67 -0.20 4.11 -3.60
N ILE A 68 1.04 3.64 -3.60
CA ILE A 68 1.40 2.31 -4.09
C ILE A 68 0.74 1.21 -3.24
N SER A 69 0.71 1.38 -1.91
CA SER A 69 -0.04 0.50 -1.00
C SER A 69 -1.52 0.45 -1.35
N THR A 70 -2.12 1.59 -1.70
CA THR A 70 -3.53 1.65 -2.10
C THR A 70 -3.74 1.00 -3.48
N LEU A 71 -2.87 1.25 -4.46
CA LEU A 71 -2.95 0.64 -5.81
C LEU A 71 -2.97 -0.90 -5.75
N ALA A 72 -2.21 -1.49 -4.83
CA ALA A 72 -2.12 -2.95 -4.67
C ALA A 72 -3.45 -3.64 -4.31
N ILE A 73 -4.38 -2.92 -3.67
CA ILE A 73 -5.62 -3.48 -3.13
C ILE A 73 -6.89 -2.78 -3.61
N HIS A 74 -6.77 -1.59 -4.20
CA HIS A 74 -7.92 -0.80 -4.61
C HIS A 74 -8.76 -1.54 -5.67
N PRO A 75 -10.10 -1.60 -5.55
CA PRO A 75 -10.96 -2.37 -6.46
C PRO A 75 -10.73 -2.04 -7.93
N ARG A 76 -10.51 -0.76 -8.27
CA ARG A 76 -10.22 -0.30 -9.65
C ARG A 76 -9.02 -1.01 -10.32
N HIS A 77 -8.01 -1.45 -9.57
CA HIS A 77 -6.83 -2.14 -10.11
C HIS A 77 -6.81 -3.64 -9.80
N THR A 78 -7.83 -4.13 -9.11
CA THR A 78 -7.92 -5.53 -8.67
C THR A 78 -9.21 -6.14 -9.21
N THR A 79 -10.29 -6.12 -8.44
CA THR A 79 -11.55 -6.79 -8.80
C THR A 79 -12.36 -6.08 -9.89
N TYR A 80 -12.19 -4.77 -10.08
CA TYR A 80 -12.86 -3.94 -11.10
C TYR A 80 -11.89 -3.42 -12.16
N ALA A 81 -10.74 -4.08 -12.35
CA ALA A 81 -9.83 -3.71 -13.41
C ALA A 81 -10.52 -3.85 -14.77
N LYS A 82 -10.63 -2.73 -15.49
CA LYS A 82 -11.26 -2.68 -16.82
C LYS A 82 -10.31 -3.09 -17.93
N SER A 83 -9.01 -2.96 -17.68
CA SER A 83 -7.94 -3.29 -18.63
C SER A 83 -6.91 -4.20 -17.98
N ARG A 84 -6.16 -4.92 -18.82
CA ARG A 84 -4.98 -5.69 -18.37
C ARG A 84 -3.96 -4.79 -17.70
N ASP A 85 -3.77 -3.58 -18.24
CA ASP A 85 -2.80 -2.62 -17.73
C ASP A 85 -3.18 -2.12 -16.34
N ASP A 86 -4.47 -1.86 -16.09
CA ASP A 86 -4.98 -1.50 -14.76
C ASP A 86 -4.73 -2.63 -13.75
N HIS A 87 -4.91 -3.89 -14.17
CA HIS A 87 -4.66 -5.03 -13.29
C HIS A 87 -3.17 -5.23 -13.00
N GLN A 88 -2.33 -5.05 -14.02
CA GLN A 88 -0.88 -5.15 -13.91
C GLN A 88 -0.33 -4.11 -12.92
N ALA A 89 -0.93 -2.92 -12.86
CA ALA A 89 -0.53 -1.88 -11.92
C ALA A 89 -0.69 -2.32 -10.45
N GLY A 90 -1.77 -3.04 -10.12
CA GLY A 90 -1.96 -3.61 -8.78
C GLY A 90 -0.90 -4.66 -8.44
N ILE A 91 -0.56 -5.53 -9.40
CA ILE A 91 0.48 -6.56 -9.25
C ILE A 91 1.86 -5.92 -9.07
N ASN A 92 2.22 -4.96 -9.92
CA ASN A 92 3.49 -4.26 -9.87
C ASN A 92 3.63 -3.44 -8.57
N ALA A 93 2.53 -2.84 -8.11
CA ALA A 93 2.50 -2.10 -6.85
C ALA A 93 2.84 -3.01 -5.66
N LEU A 94 2.18 -4.17 -5.57
CA LEU A 94 2.47 -5.14 -4.52
C LEU A 94 3.90 -5.70 -4.63
N GLY A 95 4.35 -6.00 -5.85
CA GLY A 95 5.72 -6.46 -6.10
C GLY A 95 6.77 -5.44 -5.64
N TYR A 96 6.56 -4.15 -5.93
CA TYR A 96 7.40 -3.07 -5.46
C TYR A 96 7.46 -3.01 -3.92
N LEU A 97 6.31 -3.07 -3.26
CA LEU A 97 6.23 -3.04 -1.78
C LEU A 97 6.98 -4.20 -1.14
N GLN A 98 6.83 -5.41 -1.69
CA GLN A 98 7.51 -6.61 -1.18
C GLN A 98 9.03 -6.56 -1.31
N LEU A 99 9.57 -5.79 -2.28
CA LEU A 99 11.01 -5.59 -2.42
C LEU A 99 11.61 -4.73 -1.30
N LEU A 100 10.83 -3.82 -0.72
CA LEU A 100 11.33 -2.86 0.28
C LEU A 100 11.89 -3.55 1.54
N PRO A 101 11.12 -4.37 2.30
CA PRO A 101 11.64 -5.04 3.50
C PRO A 101 12.68 -6.13 3.21
N ALA A 102 12.86 -6.52 1.93
CA ALA A 102 13.91 -7.44 1.50
C ALA A 102 15.26 -6.74 1.26
N LEU A 103 15.24 -5.45 0.92
CA LEU A 103 16.42 -4.69 0.51
C LEU A 103 16.83 -3.61 1.51
N VAL A 104 15.89 -3.04 2.26
CA VAL A 104 16.07 -1.84 3.07
C VAL A 104 15.48 -2.06 4.46
N SER A 105 16.05 -1.40 5.48
CA SER A 105 15.48 -1.40 6.83
C SER A 105 14.10 -0.74 6.84
N VAL A 106 13.19 -1.17 7.70
CA VAL A 106 11.86 -0.53 7.77
C VAL A 106 12.00 0.91 8.27
N LYS A 107 12.93 1.17 9.19
CA LYS A 107 13.25 2.51 9.68
C LYS A 107 13.64 3.48 8.56
N ASP A 108 14.55 3.09 7.66
CA ASP A 108 15.07 3.98 6.61
C ASP A 108 14.14 4.05 5.38
N SER A 109 13.21 3.11 5.25
CA SER A 109 12.31 3.02 4.09
C SER A 109 11.22 4.09 4.03
N GLY A 110 10.92 4.76 5.17
CA GLY A 110 9.79 5.66 5.28
C GLY A 110 8.41 4.97 5.37
N MET A 111 8.36 3.63 5.38
CA MET A 111 7.11 2.87 5.50
C MET A 111 6.35 3.19 6.80
N ALA A 112 7.05 3.40 7.92
CA ALA A 112 6.41 3.79 9.17
C ALA A 112 5.75 5.19 9.14
N GLN A 113 6.16 6.06 8.19
CA GLN A 113 5.52 7.36 7.97
C GLN A 113 4.35 7.24 6.99
N ALA A 114 4.46 6.36 5.99
CA ALA A 114 3.41 6.13 5.00
C ALA A 114 2.22 5.36 5.58
N PHE A 115 2.48 4.32 6.37
CA PHE A 115 1.48 3.38 6.88
C PHE A 115 0.97 3.82 8.25
N ARG A 116 0.32 4.99 8.29
CA ARG A 116 -0.25 5.54 9.51
C ARG A 116 -1.66 6.05 9.30
N PHE A 117 -2.48 5.87 10.32
CA PHE A 117 -3.73 6.62 10.47
C PHE A 117 -3.38 7.95 11.12
N GLU A 118 -4.03 9.02 10.70
CA GLU A 118 -3.73 10.34 11.23
C GLU A 118 -4.46 10.55 12.55
N GLU A 119 -3.68 10.71 13.62
CA GLU A 119 -4.15 10.98 14.98
C GLU A 119 -4.75 12.40 15.05
N GLY A 120 -5.98 12.49 15.57
CA GLY A 120 -6.63 13.76 15.89
C GLY A 120 -7.55 14.29 14.79
N ARG A 121 -8.78 13.76 14.74
CA ARG A 121 -10.02 14.50 14.43
C ARG A 121 -11.23 13.58 14.67
N SER A 122 -12.17 14.03 15.49
CA SER A 122 -13.35 13.29 15.90
C SER A 122 -14.09 12.60 14.73
N THR A 123 -14.56 11.37 14.99
CA THR A 123 -15.14 10.37 14.10
C THR A 123 -16.42 10.79 13.35
N GLY A 124 -16.95 11.99 13.60
CA GLY A 124 -18.20 12.50 13.02
C GLY A 124 -18.05 13.30 11.72
N THR A 125 -16.87 13.87 11.42
CA THR A 125 -16.70 14.87 10.34
C THR A 125 -15.77 14.40 9.20
N GLN A 126 -15.18 13.20 9.33
CA GLN A 126 -14.03 12.78 8.52
C GLN A 126 -14.34 12.43 7.06
N HIS A 127 -15.53 11.92 6.72
CA HIS A 127 -15.81 11.50 5.33
C HIS A 127 -15.93 12.66 4.33
N TRP A 128 -16.26 13.87 4.80
CA TRP A 128 -16.47 15.03 3.93
C TRP A 128 -15.24 15.94 3.89
N GLU A 129 -14.53 16.12 5.00
CA GLU A 129 -13.51 17.18 5.09
C GLU A 129 -12.19 16.89 4.36
N ARG A 130 -11.73 15.64 4.19
CA ARG A 130 -10.45 15.38 3.47
C ARG A 130 -10.60 15.45 1.95
N GLY A 131 -11.67 14.88 1.40
CA GLY A 131 -12.04 15.08 -0.01
C GLY A 131 -12.25 16.56 -0.31
N THR A 132 -12.85 17.30 0.63
CA THR A 132 -13.12 18.75 0.48
C THR A 132 -11.88 19.61 0.73
N LYS A 133 -10.96 19.26 1.63
CA LYS A 133 -9.70 20.01 1.83
C LYS A 133 -8.71 19.82 0.69
N ARG A 134 -8.56 18.60 0.15
CA ARG A 134 -7.79 18.41 -1.09
C ARG A 134 -8.47 19.08 -2.28
N LYS A 135 -9.81 19.08 -2.37
CA LYS A 135 -10.56 19.89 -3.36
C LYS A 135 -10.40 21.40 -3.15
N ALA A 136 -10.39 21.88 -1.91
CA ALA A 136 -10.32 23.31 -1.57
C ALA A 136 -8.91 23.87 -1.73
N MET A 137 -7.88 23.10 -1.39
CA MET A 137 -6.47 23.44 -1.64
C MET A 137 -6.15 23.49 -3.15
N VAL A 138 -6.88 22.72 -3.96
CA VAL A 138 -6.81 22.76 -5.43
C VAL A 138 -7.66 23.90 -6.02
N ALA A 139 -8.78 24.27 -5.39
CA ALA A 139 -9.67 25.33 -5.87
C ALA A 139 -9.21 26.75 -5.49
N LEU A 140 -8.49 26.91 -4.38
CA LEU A 140 -7.90 28.17 -3.93
C LEU A 140 -6.42 28.23 -4.36
N GLY A 141 -6.18 28.45 -5.64
CA GLY A 141 -4.85 28.82 -6.15
C GLY A 141 -4.44 30.22 -5.69
N GLY A 142 -4.23 30.42 -4.39
CA GLY A 142 -4.01 31.77 -3.85
C GLY A 142 -3.43 31.84 -2.45
N SER A 143 -2.12 32.11 -2.42
CA SER A 143 -1.44 33.04 -1.51
C SER A 143 -1.39 32.72 -0.01
N GLU A 144 -0.34 32.00 0.38
CA GLU A 144 0.65 32.47 1.39
C GLU A 144 1.72 31.38 1.54
N ALA A 145 2.92 31.64 0.99
CA ALA A 145 4.22 30.99 1.27
C ALA A 145 4.24 29.55 1.82
N VAL A 146 3.41 28.64 1.29
CA VAL A 146 3.55 27.20 1.55
C VAL A 146 4.58 26.71 0.55
N ALA A 147 5.72 26.21 1.04
CA ALA A 147 6.68 25.48 0.23
C ALA A 147 5.89 24.54 -0.70
N PHE A 148 6.19 24.55 -2.00
CA PHE A 148 5.64 23.59 -2.95
C PHE A 148 5.71 22.20 -2.31
N ASP A 149 4.57 21.68 -1.84
CA ASP A 149 4.50 20.36 -1.24
C ASP A 149 4.52 19.35 -2.39
N ASP A 150 5.70 19.20 -2.98
CA ASP A 150 5.95 18.37 -4.15
C ASP A 150 5.81 16.86 -3.83
N SER A 151 5.47 16.55 -2.57
CA SER A 151 5.12 15.22 -2.10
C SER A 151 3.66 14.82 -2.38
N VAL A 152 2.77 15.77 -2.71
CA VAL A 152 1.35 15.47 -2.94
C VAL A 152 1.09 15.13 -4.40
N ILE A 153 0.75 13.87 -4.66
CA ILE A 153 0.38 13.36 -5.98
C ILE A 153 -1.10 13.65 -6.22
N ASN A 154 -1.44 14.34 -7.32
CA ASN A 154 -2.83 14.63 -7.66
C ASN A 154 -3.49 13.47 -8.42
N HIS A 155 -3.58 12.30 -7.79
CA HIS A 155 -4.21 11.12 -8.36
C HIS A 155 -5.53 10.77 -7.67
N PRO A 156 -6.62 10.39 -8.38
CA PRO A 156 -7.89 10.01 -7.76
C PRO A 156 -7.74 8.93 -6.68
N ILE A 157 -6.88 7.93 -6.91
CA ILE A 157 -6.66 6.83 -5.95
C ILE A 157 -5.86 7.29 -4.74
N ALA A 158 -5.01 8.31 -4.87
CA ALA A 158 -4.35 8.91 -3.71
C ALA A 158 -5.39 9.55 -2.77
N ARG A 159 -6.51 10.04 -3.31
CA ARG A 159 -7.65 10.58 -2.53
C ARG A 159 -8.48 9.48 -1.88
N ASP A 160 -8.55 8.31 -2.50
CA ASP A 160 -9.20 7.12 -1.98
C ASP A 160 -8.23 6.14 -1.31
N SER A 161 -7.19 6.69 -0.67
CA SER A 161 -6.16 5.92 0.05
C SER A 161 -6.78 5.04 1.13
N VAL A 162 -6.24 3.83 1.28
CA VAL A 162 -6.69 2.86 2.30
C VAL A 162 -6.63 3.45 3.71
N TRP A 163 -5.62 4.27 4.01
CA TRP A 163 -5.43 4.90 5.33
C TRP A 163 -6.38 6.08 5.58
N THR A 164 -7.05 6.54 4.52
CA THR A 164 -8.06 7.61 4.60
C THR A 164 -9.49 7.08 4.61
N GLN A 165 -9.73 5.95 3.95
CA GLN A 165 -11.04 5.34 3.82
C GLN A 165 -11.35 4.41 5.01
N ALA A 166 -10.34 3.72 5.55
CA ALA A 166 -10.53 2.90 6.73
C ALA A 166 -10.51 3.74 8.01
N LYS A 167 -11.33 3.33 9.00
CA LYS A 167 -11.39 3.99 10.32
C LYS A 167 -10.10 3.83 11.12
N ASP A 168 -9.54 2.62 11.09
CA ASP A 168 -8.33 2.22 11.80
C ASP A 168 -7.78 0.93 11.15
N PHE A 169 -6.64 0.44 11.64
CA PHE A 169 -6.03 -0.77 11.09
C PHE A 169 -6.92 -2.01 11.29
N TRP A 170 -7.61 -2.10 12.43
CA TRP A 170 -8.46 -3.24 12.76
C TRP A 170 -9.75 -3.27 11.93
N HIS A 171 -10.20 -2.12 11.41
CA HIS A 171 -11.23 -2.03 10.40
C HIS A 171 -10.81 -2.73 9.11
N ILE A 172 -9.58 -2.48 8.65
CA ILE A 172 -9.02 -3.15 7.47
C ILE A 172 -8.94 -4.65 7.71
N VAL A 173 -8.36 -5.07 8.84
CA VAL A 173 -8.22 -6.50 9.19
C VAL A 173 -9.58 -7.19 9.24
N GLY A 174 -10.55 -6.61 9.98
CA GLY A 174 -11.88 -7.19 10.12
C GLY A 174 -12.61 -7.30 8.78
N TRP A 175 -12.50 -6.28 7.93
CA TRP A 175 -13.08 -6.33 6.59
C TRP A 175 -12.43 -7.39 5.70
N ALA A 176 -11.09 -7.48 5.73
CA ALA A 176 -10.36 -8.48 4.98
C ALA A 176 -10.74 -9.91 5.42
N ILE A 177 -10.87 -10.17 6.73
CA ILE A 177 -11.29 -11.48 7.23
C ILE A 177 -12.76 -11.77 6.86
N ASN A 178 -13.66 -10.79 6.90
CA ASN A 178 -15.01 -10.93 6.36
C ASN A 178 -14.98 -11.33 4.87
N CYS A 179 -14.08 -10.73 4.07
CA CYS A 179 -13.87 -11.13 2.68
C CYS A 179 -13.39 -12.59 2.55
N ALA A 180 -12.60 -13.10 3.49
CA ALA A 180 -12.12 -14.49 3.47
C ALA A 180 -13.28 -15.49 3.50
N VAL A 181 -14.38 -15.14 4.17
CA VAL A 181 -15.58 -15.98 4.30
C VAL A 181 -16.50 -15.82 3.09
N TRP A 182 -16.88 -14.60 2.73
CA TRP A 182 -17.95 -14.35 1.74
C TRP A 182 -17.48 -13.83 0.37
N HIS A 183 -16.30 -13.20 0.30
CA HIS A 183 -15.83 -12.50 -0.90
C HIS A 183 -14.45 -12.98 -1.33
N ARG A 184 -14.38 -14.24 -1.77
CA ARG A 184 -13.12 -14.92 -2.11
C ARG A 184 -12.24 -14.14 -3.08
N SER A 185 -12.84 -13.52 -4.12
CA SER A 185 -12.09 -12.75 -5.11
C SER A 185 -11.44 -11.49 -4.53
N ARG A 186 -12.06 -10.86 -3.52
CA ARG A 186 -11.44 -9.73 -2.79
C ARG A 186 -10.38 -10.22 -1.80
N TRP A 187 -10.64 -11.36 -1.16
CA TRP A 187 -9.72 -11.94 -0.18
C TRP A 187 -8.33 -12.19 -0.75
N GLU A 188 -8.20 -12.61 -2.01
CA GLU A 188 -6.89 -12.89 -2.61
C GLU A 188 -5.93 -11.68 -2.57
N PHE A 189 -6.44 -10.48 -2.81
CA PHE A 189 -5.66 -9.25 -2.75
C PHE A 189 -5.43 -8.79 -1.30
N TRP A 190 -6.48 -8.85 -0.47
CA TRP A 190 -6.38 -8.51 0.94
C TRP A 190 -5.42 -9.40 1.70
N GLN A 191 -5.41 -10.71 1.40
CA GLN A 191 -4.49 -11.67 2.00
C GLN A 191 -3.05 -11.27 1.72
N LEU A 192 -2.69 -11.03 0.46
CA LEU A 192 -1.32 -10.66 0.08
C LEU A 192 -0.88 -9.34 0.72
N TRP A 193 -1.77 -8.36 0.78
CA TRP A 193 -1.48 -7.07 1.42
C TRP A 193 -1.34 -7.21 2.93
N LEU A 194 -2.19 -7.99 3.59
CA LEU A 194 -2.08 -8.27 5.03
C LEU A 194 -0.80 -9.05 5.36
N GLU A 195 -0.43 -10.05 4.55
CA GLU A 195 0.83 -10.77 4.69
C GLU A 195 2.03 -9.81 4.61
N PHE A 196 2.01 -8.88 3.65
CA PHE A 196 3.01 -7.81 3.55
C PHE A 196 3.02 -6.91 4.79
N MET A 197 1.85 -6.44 5.25
CA MET A 197 1.76 -5.56 6.43
C MET A 197 2.28 -6.24 7.69
N VAL A 198 1.95 -7.53 7.89
CA VAL A 198 2.48 -8.33 9.00
C VAL A 198 3.99 -8.48 8.91
N LEU A 199 4.54 -8.73 7.72
CA LEU A 199 5.98 -8.79 7.50
C LEU A 199 6.66 -7.47 7.87
N VAL A 200 6.13 -6.34 7.41
CA VAL A 200 6.67 -5.00 7.71
C VAL A 200 6.59 -4.69 9.21
N MET A 201 5.45 -4.94 9.85
CA MET A 201 5.28 -4.74 11.30
C MET A 201 6.25 -5.59 12.11
N LYS A 202 6.44 -6.86 11.72
CA LYS A 202 7.39 -7.76 12.36
C LYS A 202 8.82 -7.23 12.23
N ARG A 203 9.24 -6.84 11.03
CA ARG A 203 10.59 -6.33 10.78
C ARG A 203 10.87 -5.02 11.50
N ASP A 204 9.92 -4.08 11.50
CA ASP A 204 10.04 -2.83 12.27
C ASP A 204 10.20 -3.10 13.77
N LEU A 205 9.41 -4.03 14.32
CA LEU A 205 9.52 -4.41 15.73
C LEU A 205 10.86 -5.08 16.05
N GLU A 206 11.31 -6.03 15.22
CA GLU A 206 12.60 -6.71 15.37
C GLU A 206 13.79 -5.73 15.30
N GLU A 207 13.76 -4.79 14.36
CA GLU A 207 14.76 -3.72 14.24
C GLU A 207 14.82 -2.87 15.52
N ARG A 208 13.67 -2.46 16.06
CA ARG A 208 13.59 -1.65 17.28
C ARG A 208 14.03 -2.40 18.52
N ILE A 209 13.68 -3.68 18.65
CA ILE A 209 14.16 -4.55 19.74
C ILE A 209 15.68 -4.65 19.68
N ALA A 210 16.26 -4.88 18.48
CA ALA A 210 17.70 -4.96 18.32
C ALA A 210 18.42 -3.67 18.72
N LEU A 211 17.86 -2.49 18.36
CA LEU A 211 18.40 -1.18 18.76
C LEU A 211 18.32 -0.94 20.27
N ARG A 212 17.22 -1.36 20.90
CA ARG A 212 17.08 -1.29 22.36
C ARG A 212 18.10 -2.16 23.07
N ASP A 213 18.27 -3.39 22.58
CA ASP A 213 19.17 -4.37 23.18
C ASP A 213 20.66 -4.02 22.92
N SER A 214 20.97 -3.25 21.88
CA SER A 214 22.32 -2.69 21.64
C SER A 214 22.64 -1.45 22.51
N GLY A 215 21.68 -0.97 23.31
CA GLY A 215 21.86 0.20 24.17
C GLY A 215 21.87 1.52 23.41
N GLU A 216 21.36 1.55 22.18
CA GLU A 216 21.13 2.83 21.48
C GLU A 216 19.95 3.56 22.11
N GLU A 217 20.04 4.88 22.22
CA GLU A 217 18.97 5.74 22.73
C GLU A 217 18.42 6.62 21.60
N GLY A 218 17.10 6.77 21.52
CA GLY A 218 16.43 7.62 20.54
C GLY A 218 14.97 7.24 20.29
N GLU A 219 14.24 8.07 19.53
CA GLU A 219 12.84 7.83 19.14
C GLU A 219 12.67 6.46 18.45
N GLY A 220 13.62 6.09 17.58
CA GLY A 220 13.64 4.80 16.89
C GLY A 220 13.81 3.56 17.78
N VAL A 221 13.91 3.69 19.10
CA VAL A 221 14.08 2.59 20.05
C VAL A 221 12.79 2.27 20.80
N ARG A 222 11.87 3.25 20.87
CA ARG A 222 10.60 3.07 21.58
C ARG A 222 9.72 2.09 20.80
N LEU A 223 9.36 1.00 21.45
CA LEU A 223 8.47 -0.02 20.87
C LEU A 223 7.07 0.53 20.62
N GLU A 224 6.66 1.53 21.39
CA GLU A 224 5.37 2.22 21.25
C GLU A 224 5.27 2.95 19.91
N GLU A 225 6.40 3.42 19.39
CA GLU A 225 6.49 4.11 18.11
C GLU A 225 6.63 3.15 16.91
N SER A 226 6.70 1.83 17.16
CA SER A 226 6.65 0.83 16.09
C SER A 226 5.31 0.88 15.37
N ILE A 227 5.25 0.41 14.12
CA ILE A 227 4.00 0.36 13.34
C ILE A 227 2.95 -0.47 14.09
N LEU A 228 3.36 -1.63 14.63
CA LEU A 228 2.50 -2.47 15.46
C LEU A 228 2.13 -1.78 16.78
N GLY A 229 3.11 -1.13 17.43
CA GLY A 229 2.94 -0.35 18.64
C GLY A 229 1.85 0.68 18.44
N ARG A 230 1.93 1.50 17.40
CA ARG A 230 0.88 2.44 17.01
C ARG A 230 -0.44 1.71 16.81
N PHE A 231 -0.55 0.68 15.96
CA PHE A 231 -1.85 0.01 15.77
C PHE A 231 -2.47 -0.61 17.03
N LEU A 232 -1.67 -0.96 18.04
CA LEU A 232 -2.14 -1.47 19.33
C LEU A 232 -2.30 -0.40 20.43
N LEU A 233 -1.63 0.74 20.29
CA LEU A 233 -1.53 1.82 21.29
C LEU A 233 -2.13 3.15 20.82
N LEU A 234 -2.67 3.21 19.59
CA LEU A 234 -3.28 4.38 18.94
C LEU A 234 -4.52 4.94 19.66
N ASN A 235 -4.83 4.43 20.85
CA ASN A 235 -5.78 5.07 21.73
C ASN A 235 -5.10 5.30 23.08
N GLU A 236 -5.11 6.56 23.50
CA GLU A 236 -4.76 7.16 24.78
C GLU A 236 -4.39 6.21 25.95
N HIS A 237 -3.44 6.66 26.78
CA HIS A 237 -3.04 5.96 28.00
C HIS A 237 -4.26 5.51 28.84
N GLY A 238 -4.59 4.21 28.78
CA GLY A 238 -5.76 3.62 29.46
C GLY A 238 -6.74 2.85 28.56
N GLU A 239 -6.70 3.03 27.24
CA GLU A 239 -7.65 2.40 26.30
C GLU A 239 -7.16 1.09 25.67
N GLY A 240 -5.94 0.66 25.95
CA GLY A 240 -5.33 -0.54 25.32
C GLY A 240 -6.21 -1.79 25.41
N ARG A 241 -6.99 -1.98 26.48
CA ARG A 241 -7.93 -3.11 26.60
C ARG A 241 -9.02 -3.08 25.52
N GLN A 242 -9.54 -1.90 25.17
CA GLN A 242 -10.56 -1.78 24.13
C GLN A 242 -9.97 -1.99 22.74
N VAL A 243 -8.76 -1.48 22.50
CA VAL A 243 -8.03 -1.73 21.25
C VAL A 243 -7.77 -3.23 21.07
N TRP A 244 -7.27 -3.92 22.10
CA TRP A 244 -7.08 -5.37 22.08
C TRP A 244 -8.39 -6.13 21.84
N LYS A 245 -9.50 -5.70 22.46
CA LYS A 245 -10.81 -6.31 22.24
C LYS A 245 -11.26 -6.11 20.79
N ARG A 246 -11.03 -4.93 20.21
CA ARG A 246 -11.33 -4.62 18.80
C ARG A 246 -10.45 -5.43 17.85
N ALA A 247 -9.16 -5.55 18.15
CA ALA A 247 -8.21 -6.38 17.41
C ALA A 247 -8.65 -7.85 17.40
N ALA A 248 -9.00 -8.39 18.57
CA ALA A 248 -9.50 -9.77 18.68
C ALA A 248 -10.76 -9.97 17.84
N LYS A 249 -11.73 -9.05 17.91
CA LYS A 249 -12.94 -9.13 17.07
C LYS A 249 -12.64 -9.04 15.57
N ALA A 250 -11.68 -8.22 15.16
CA ALA A 250 -11.29 -8.09 13.76
C ALA A 250 -10.64 -9.38 13.23
N ILE A 251 -9.74 -9.98 14.03
CA ILE A 251 -9.05 -11.23 13.67
C ILE A 251 -10.02 -12.41 13.59
N PHE A 252 -11.00 -12.45 14.50
CA PHE A 252 -12.04 -13.49 14.56
C PHE A 252 -13.35 -13.07 13.90
N ALA A 253 -13.31 -12.13 12.96
CA ALA A 253 -14.50 -11.79 12.19
C ALA A 253 -14.95 -13.04 11.40
N ASP A 254 -16.26 -13.29 11.39
CA ASP A 254 -16.86 -14.52 10.86
C ASP A 254 -17.75 -14.24 9.63
N GLY A 255 -17.84 -12.98 9.21
CA GLY A 255 -18.74 -12.57 8.14
C GLY A 255 -20.22 -12.57 8.52
N GLU A 256 -20.59 -12.81 9.78
CA GLU A 256 -21.97 -12.64 10.23
C GLU A 256 -22.39 -11.16 10.16
N GLU A 257 -23.70 -10.89 10.18
CA GLU A 257 -24.23 -9.51 10.10
C GLU A 257 -23.60 -8.58 11.14
N ARG A 258 -23.33 -9.10 12.34
CA ARG A 258 -22.64 -8.35 13.41
C ARG A 258 -21.22 -7.95 12.99
N ALA A 259 -20.43 -8.89 12.48
CA ALA A 259 -19.06 -8.64 12.06
C ALA A 259 -19.00 -7.75 10.81
N MET A 260 -19.93 -7.91 9.88
CA MET A 260 -20.10 -7.06 8.69
C MET A 260 -20.49 -5.62 9.04
N ASN A 261 -21.33 -5.44 10.07
CA ASN A 261 -21.70 -4.12 10.57
C ASN A 261 -20.56 -3.44 11.35
N GLU A 262 -19.78 -4.21 12.12
CA GLU A 262 -18.63 -3.68 12.87
C GLU A 262 -17.44 -3.35 11.94
N PHE A 263 -17.26 -4.14 10.89
CA PHE A 263 -16.19 -4.02 9.89
C PHE A 263 -16.74 -4.02 8.47
N PRO A 264 -17.38 -2.90 8.03
CA PRO A 264 -17.95 -2.78 6.69
C PRO A 264 -16.86 -2.65 5.59
N PRO A 265 -17.25 -2.67 4.30
CA PRO A 265 -16.32 -2.43 3.20
C PRO A 265 -15.49 -1.16 3.35
N VAL A 266 -14.20 -1.25 3.02
CA VAL A 266 -13.28 -0.10 3.06
C VAL A 266 -13.63 0.89 1.95
N TRP A 267 -13.89 0.40 0.74
CA TRP A 267 -14.38 1.23 -0.36
C TRP A 267 -15.87 1.02 -0.61
N ARG A 268 -16.52 2.07 -1.09
CA ARG A 268 -17.91 1.97 -1.52
C ARG A 268 -18.03 0.92 -2.62
N GLU A 269 -19.03 0.07 -2.46
CA GLU A 269 -19.38 -0.93 -3.46
C GLU A 269 -18.23 -1.91 -3.77
N GLU A 270 -17.32 -2.16 -2.84
CA GLU A 270 -16.14 -3.02 -3.03
C GLU A 270 -16.46 -4.49 -3.37
N THR A 271 -17.66 -4.95 -3.01
CA THR A 271 -18.12 -6.35 -3.19
C THR A 271 -19.08 -6.55 -4.34
N LYS A 272 -19.47 -5.49 -5.05
CA LYS A 272 -20.33 -5.64 -6.23
C LYS A 272 -19.61 -6.48 -7.28
N ILE A 273 -20.30 -7.42 -7.88
CA ILE A 273 -19.75 -8.12 -9.04
C ILE A 273 -20.07 -7.25 -10.26
N PRO A 274 -19.08 -6.79 -11.06
CA PRO A 274 -19.37 -6.07 -12.30
C PRO A 274 -20.27 -6.92 -13.18
N LYS A 275 -21.35 -6.35 -13.71
CA LYS A 275 -22.17 -7.03 -14.71
C LYS A 275 -21.35 -7.15 -15.99
N GLU A 276 -21.53 -8.23 -16.76
CA GLU A 276 -20.83 -8.44 -18.04
C GLU A 276 -21.00 -7.26 -19.01
N ASP A 277 -22.12 -6.54 -18.92
CA ASP A 277 -22.42 -5.34 -19.72
C ASP A 277 -21.67 -4.06 -19.28
N ASP A 278 -21.22 -3.99 -18.01
CA ASP A 278 -20.50 -2.83 -17.44
C ASP A 278 -18.98 -2.94 -17.60
N MET A 279 -18.48 -4.16 -17.84
CA MET A 279 -17.16 -4.35 -18.41
C MET A 279 -17.31 -4.01 -19.89
N GLU A 280 -16.86 -2.82 -20.30
CA GLU A 280 -16.47 -2.62 -21.70
C GLU A 280 -15.42 -3.70 -21.99
N MET A 281 -15.91 -4.83 -22.46
CA MET A 281 -15.14 -6.00 -22.79
C MET A 281 -14.14 -5.49 -23.82
N TYR A 282 -12.87 -5.39 -23.42
CA TYR A 282 -11.79 -5.00 -24.31
C TYR A 282 -11.92 -5.84 -25.59
N LYS A 283 -12.45 -5.25 -26.65
CA LYS A 283 -12.42 -5.85 -27.99
C LYS A 283 -11.06 -5.48 -28.53
N ALA A 284 -10.15 -6.47 -28.54
CA ALA A 284 -8.87 -6.32 -29.19
C ALA A 284 -9.06 -5.70 -30.59
N PRO A 285 -8.24 -4.70 -31.00
CA PRO A 285 -8.33 -4.10 -32.31
C PRO A 285 -8.35 -5.18 -33.40
N SER A 286 -9.15 -4.98 -34.46
CA SER A 286 -9.49 -6.02 -35.46
C SER A 286 -8.31 -6.61 -36.25
N VAL A 287 -7.08 -6.19 -35.95
CA VAL A 287 -5.83 -6.72 -36.49
C VAL A 287 -5.52 -8.13 -35.93
N TYR A 288 -6.21 -8.57 -34.88
CA TYR A 288 -6.01 -9.89 -34.24
C TYR A 288 -7.15 -10.91 -34.44
N LEU A 289 -8.04 -10.72 -35.42
CA LEU A 289 -9.23 -11.57 -35.63
C LEU A 289 -8.95 -13.05 -35.97
N ASP A 290 -7.70 -13.43 -36.27
CA ASP A 290 -7.33 -14.81 -36.61
C ASP A 290 -6.67 -15.61 -35.49
N VAL A 291 -6.63 -15.08 -34.26
CA VAL A 291 -6.20 -15.85 -33.08
C VAL A 291 -7.32 -15.80 -32.06
N GLU A 292 -7.91 -16.96 -31.75
CA GLU A 292 -8.89 -17.12 -30.67
C GLU A 292 -8.46 -16.28 -29.47
N ASP A 293 -9.26 -15.28 -29.15
CA ASP A 293 -8.95 -14.27 -28.15
C ASP A 293 -8.59 -14.93 -26.81
N PRO A 294 -7.29 -14.98 -26.44
CA PRO A 294 -6.86 -15.62 -25.21
C PRO A 294 -7.27 -14.78 -24.00
N SER A 295 -7.89 -13.60 -24.23
CA SER A 295 -8.33 -12.68 -23.18
C SER A 295 -9.54 -13.19 -22.35
N LYS A 296 -10.30 -14.16 -22.87
CA LYS A 296 -11.35 -14.86 -22.09
C LYS A 296 -10.80 -16.02 -21.27
N ASP A 297 -9.80 -16.70 -21.82
CA ASP A 297 -9.19 -17.87 -21.19
C ASP A 297 -8.14 -17.45 -20.14
N TRP A 298 -7.46 -16.29 -20.29
CA TRP A 298 -6.58 -15.78 -19.21
C TRP A 298 -7.38 -15.33 -17.99
N LEU A 299 -8.42 -14.48 -18.06
CA LEU A 299 -9.16 -14.03 -16.85
C LEU A 299 -9.75 -15.19 -16.05
N SER A 300 -10.19 -16.25 -16.73
CA SER A 300 -10.70 -17.47 -16.08
C SER A 300 -9.58 -18.37 -15.55
N ARG A 301 -8.37 -18.28 -16.11
CA ARG A 301 -7.19 -19.05 -15.69
C ARG A 301 -6.17 -18.27 -14.86
N THR A 302 -6.27 -16.93 -14.72
CA THR A 302 -5.25 -16.04 -14.11
C THR A 302 -5.40 -15.81 -12.59
N GLY A 303 -5.96 -16.79 -11.89
CA GLY A 303 -5.59 -17.08 -10.49
C GLY A 303 -4.12 -17.51 -10.17
N PRO A 304 -3.09 -17.56 -11.08
CA PRO A 304 -1.71 -17.87 -10.76
C PRO A 304 -0.85 -16.64 -10.47
N GLY A 305 -1.23 -15.40 -10.84
CA GLY A 305 -0.42 -14.21 -10.47
C GLY A 305 -0.27 -14.06 -8.95
N VAL A 306 -1.36 -14.35 -8.22
CA VAL A 306 -1.40 -14.44 -6.76
C VAL A 306 -0.62 -15.65 -6.23
N ARG A 307 -0.63 -16.79 -6.94
CA ARG A 307 0.14 -17.99 -6.55
C ARG A 307 1.65 -17.80 -6.75
N ASP A 308 2.07 -17.15 -7.82
CA ASP A 308 3.48 -16.86 -8.10
C ASP A 308 4.03 -15.80 -7.12
N LEU A 309 3.20 -14.81 -6.75
CA LEU A 309 3.52 -13.89 -5.65
C LEU A 309 3.62 -14.64 -4.30
N ARG A 310 2.75 -15.62 -4.04
CA ARG A 310 2.81 -16.48 -2.85
C ARG A 310 4.05 -17.38 -2.83
N ILE A 311 4.49 -17.89 -3.98
CA ILE A 311 5.74 -18.67 -4.10
C ILE A 311 6.94 -17.76 -3.81
N ARG A 312 6.95 -16.53 -4.34
CA ARG A 312 8.00 -15.54 -4.01
C ARG A 312 8.07 -15.22 -2.51
N LEU A 313 6.92 -15.18 -1.84
CA LEU A 313 6.81 -14.95 -0.39
C LEU A 313 7.35 -16.11 0.46
N ILE A 314 7.27 -17.34 -0.03
CA ILE A 314 7.82 -18.54 0.62
C ILE A 314 9.34 -18.66 0.41
N THR A 315 9.87 -18.05 -0.65
CA THR A 315 11.30 -18.09 -1.01
C THR A 315 12.14 -16.95 -0.44
N LEU A 316 11.54 -15.99 0.28
CA LEU A 316 12.20 -14.90 1.01
C LEU A 316 12.23 -15.15 2.52
#